data_AF-D7CNU0-F1
#
_entry.id   AF-D7CNU0-F1
#
_cell.length_a   1.000
_cell.length_b   1.000
_cell.length_c   1.000
_cell.angle_alpha   90.00
_cell.angle_beta   90.00
_cell.angle_gamma   90.00
#
_symmetry.space_group_name_H-M   'P 1'
#
loop_
_entity.id
_entity.type
_entity.pdbx_description
1 polymer ?
#
loop_
_entity_poly.entity_id
_entity_poly.type
_entity_poly.pdbx_seq_one_letter_code
_entity_poly.pdbx_strand_id
1 'polypeptide(L)'
;MSDKIVCPECGSNNVVPIVYGLPTWELRQKAEEGKIRLGGCCIYENSPRFACNDCNCAWGGEKSSGKKYEEIRRIKASIGHHCDSSLNVCVEIDLIACRVSWNQGLYKQVSFEKPIDAASAKKFIERLRQLRVLNWGQRYDNPGVLDGTQWSIEVGFGEVCTVKGGSNAYPKEWDGFCRLIQDVAGRPFK
;
A
#
# COMPACT_ATOMS: atom_id res chain seq x y z
N MET A 1 -8.43 32.63 -5.46
CA MET A 1 -7.16 32.28 -4.77
C MET A 1 -6.91 30.82 -5.05
N SER A 2 -5.82 30.45 -5.74
CA SER A 2 -5.56 29.06 -6.09
C SER A 2 -5.19 28.28 -4.83
N ASP A 3 -5.92 27.22 -4.50
CA ASP A 3 -5.62 26.32 -3.39
C ASP A 3 -4.19 25.77 -3.53
N LYS A 4 -3.35 26.00 -2.50
CA LYS A 4 -2.00 25.43 -2.46
C LYS A 4 -2.10 23.94 -2.20
N ILE A 5 -1.67 23.13 -3.16
CA ILE A 5 -1.54 21.68 -3.02
C ILE A 5 -0.39 21.39 -2.03
N VAL A 6 -0.66 20.57 -1.03
CA VAL A 6 0.31 20.10 -0.02
C VAL A 6 0.48 18.58 -0.12
N CYS A 7 1.68 18.03 0.14
CA CYS A 7 1.88 16.57 0.13
C CYS A 7 1.07 15.98 1.28
N PRO A 8 0.19 15.02 0.99
CA PRO A 8 -0.63 14.42 2.02
C PRO A 8 0.19 13.48 2.93
N GLU A 9 1.41 13.08 2.56
CA GLU A 9 2.27 12.23 3.40
C GLU A 9 3.09 12.99 4.45
N CYS A 10 3.58 14.18 4.13
CA CYS A 10 4.50 14.92 5.02
C CYS A 10 4.06 16.35 5.32
N GLY A 11 2.95 16.82 4.74
CA GLY A 11 2.47 18.20 4.93
C GLY A 11 3.31 19.26 4.21
N SER A 12 4.36 18.87 3.48
CA SER A 12 5.20 19.79 2.73
C SER A 12 4.42 20.49 1.62
N ASN A 13 4.77 21.75 1.35
CA ASN A 13 4.32 22.50 0.19
C ASN A 13 5.25 22.32 -1.04
N ASN A 14 6.33 21.55 -0.91
CA ASN A 14 7.28 21.24 -1.98
C ASN A 14 6.71 20.13 -2.89
N VAL A 15 5.60 20.47 -3.55
CA VAL A 15 4.84 19.60 -4.43
C VAL A 15 5.00 20.07 -5.87
N VAL A 16 5.29 19.12 -6.76
CA VAL A 16 5.50 19.36 -8.19
C VAL A 16 4.64 18.44 -9.04
N PRO A 17 4.25 18.86 -10.26
CA PRO A 17 3.51 18.01 -11.17
C PRO A 17 4.41 16.89 -11.73
N ILE A 18 3.78 15.77 -12.06
CA ILE A 18 4.41 14.67 -12.79
C ILE A 18 4.09 14.83 -14.28
N VAL A 19 5.11 14.80 -15.11
CA VAL A 19 5.00 14.87 -16.58
C VAL A 19 5.34 13.51 -17.18
N TYR A 20 4.47 13.02 -18.05
CA TYR A 20 4.61 11.75 -18.75
C TYR A 20 4.88 11.98 -20.24
N GLY A 21 5.42 10.94 -20.89
CA GLY A 21 5.84 10.96 -22.29
C GLY A 21 7.35 11.13 -22.46
N LEU A 22 7.79 11.31 -23.71
CA LEU A 22 9.19 11.57 -24.02
C LEU A 22 9.52 13.04 -23.69
N PRO A 23 10.43 13.32 -22.74
CA PRO A 23 10.72 14.70 -22.35
C PRO A 23 11.54 15.41 -23.42
N THR A 24 11.21 16.68 -23.65
CA THR A 24 12.08 17.62 -24.35
C THR A 24 13.29 17.99 -23.47
N TRP A 25 14.28 18.67 -24.06
CA TRP A 25 15.42 19.20 -23.29
C TRP A 25 14.98 20.10 -22.13
N GLU A 26 14.02 20.99 -22.37
CA GLU A 26 13.49 21.90 -21.35
C GLU A 26 12.81 21.17 -20.18
N LEU A 27 12.07 20.09 -20.46
CA LEU A 27 11.47 19.27 -19.41
C LEU A 27 12.53 18.55 -18.58
N ARG A 28 13.64 18.11 -19.19
CA ARG A 28 14.76 17.54 -18.45
C ARG A 28 15.39 18.55 -17.49
N GLN A 29 15.66 19.77 -17.95
CA GLN A 29 16.19 20.82 -17.09
C GLN A 29 15.25 21.14 -15.92
N LYS A 30 13.95 21.27 -16.18
CA LYS A 30 12.96 21.49 -15.10
C LYS A 30 12.91 20.34 -14.10
N ALA A 31 13.14 19.11 -14.54
CA ALA A 31 13.19 17.95 -13.65
C ALA A 31 14.46 17.98 -12.78
N GLU A 32 15.62 18.33 -13.35
CA GLU A 32 16.89 18.50 -12.63
C GLU A 32 16.82 19.63 -11.60
N GLU A 33 16.13 20.72 -11.92
CA GLU A 33 15.85 21.83 -11.00
C GLU A 33 14.78 21.47 -9.94
N GLY A 34 14.22 20.26 -9.98
CA GLY A 34 13.19 19.81 -9.05
C GLY A 34 11.86 20.54 -9.19
N LYS A 35 11.57 21.18 -10.33
CA LYS A 35 10.31 21.89 -10.61
C LYS A 35 9.19 20.98 -11.12
N ILE A 36 9.55 19.82 -11.66
CA ILE A 36 8.65 18.76 -12.12
C ILE A 36 9.27 17.39 -11.82
N ARG A 37 8.49 16.32 -11.91
CA ARG A 37 9.00 14.94 -11.90
C ARG A 37 8.62 14.21 -13.18
N LEU A 38 9.55 13.44 -13.75
CA LEU A 38 9.26 12.63 -14.95
C LEU A 38 8.60 11.31 -14.52
N GLY A 39 7.40 11.03 -15.06
CA GLY A 39 6.57 9.89 -14.68
C GLY A 39 6.73 8.64 -15.56
N GLY A 40 7.53 8.71 -16.61
CA GLY A 40 7.69 7.66 -17.62
C GLY A 40 6.91 7.94 -18.91
N CYS A 41 6.93 7.01 -19.87
CA CYS A 41 6.38 7.23 -21.21
C CYS A 41 4.85 7.13 -21.28
N CYS A 42 4.24 6.23 -20.51
CA CYS A 42 2.81 5.90 -20.60
C CYS A 42 2.02 6.44 -19.41
N ILE A 43 0.78 6.88 -19.67
CA ILE A 43 -0.19 7.27 -18.64
C ILE A 43 -1.25 6.17 -18.54
N TYR A 44 -1.52 5.71 -17.32
CA TYR A 44 -2.61 4.80 -16.98
C TYR A 44 -3.69 5.55 -16.19
N GLU A 45 -4.86 4.94 -16.03
CA GLU A 45 -6.00 5.58 -15.35
C GLU A 45 -5.71 6.00 -13.90
N ASN A 46 -4.75 5.34 -13.24
CA ASN A 46 -4.31 5.63 -11.87
C ASN A 46 -2.95 6.36 -11.78
N SER A 47 -2.40 6.83 -12.91
CA SER A 47 -1.07 7.46 -12.95
C SER A 47 -1.04 8.74 -12.11
N PRO A 48 -0.15 8.84 -11.11
CA PRO A 48 -0.09 10.00 -10.22
C PRO A 48 0.16 11.30 -10.99
N ARG A 49 -0.45 12.39 -10.54
CA ARG A 49 -0.36 13.71 -11.17
C ARG A 49 0.62 14.65 -10.46
N PHE A 50 0.90 14.37 -9.19
CA PHE A 50 1.74 15.18 -8.33
C PHE A 50 2.75 14.31 -7.60
N ALA A 51 3.90 14.91 -7.29
CA ALA A 51 4.94 14.31 -6.46
C ALA A 51 5.50 15.32 -5.46
N CYS A 52 5.99 14.84 -4.32
CA CYS A 52 6.69 15.66 -3.35
C CYS A 52 8.19 15.46 -3.50
N ASN A 53 8.95 16.56 -3.47
CA ASN A 53 10.41 16.50 -3.51
C ASN A 53 11.02 16.10 -2.16
N ASP A 54 10.33 16.34 -1.04
CA ASP A 54 10.91 16.10 0.29
C ASP A 54 10.79 14.64 0.74
N CYS A 55 9.67 13.99 0.44
CA CYS A 55 9.41 12.61 0.88
C CYS A 55 9.22 11.63 -0.28
N ASN A 56 9.31 12.10 -1.52
CA ASN A 56 9.10 11.32 -2.75
C ASN A 56 7.71 10.65 -2.88
N CYS A 57 6.72 11.10 -2.10
CA CYS A 57 5.31 10.71 -2.25
C CYS A 57 4.79 11.09 -3.65
N ALA A 58 3.92 10.30 -4.28
CA ALA A 58 3.25 10.62 -5.55
C ALA A 58 1.75 10.30 -5.47
N TRP A 59 0.88 11.18 -5.97
CA TRP A 59 -0.59 11.07 -5.82
C TRP A 59 -1.37 11.85 -6.90
N GLY A 60 -2.70 11.83 -6.82
CA GLY A 60 -3.58 12.60 -7.70
C GLY A 60 -3.94 11.91 -9.01
N GLY A 61 -3.45 10.69 -9.23
CA GLY A 61 -3.88 9.80 -10.31
C GLY A 61 -5.15 9.03 -10.01
N GLU A 62 -5.62 9.09 -8.77
CA GLU A 62 -6.81 8.38 -8.35
C GLU A 62 -8.05 9.07 -8.97
N LYS A 63 -8.84 8.33 -9.76
CA LYS A 63 -10.27 8.35 -9.42
C LYS A 63 -10.29 7.86 -7.98
N SER A 64 -10.67 8.71 -7.03
CA SER A 64 -11.10 8.22 -5.72
C SER A 64 -12.05 7.08 -6.04
N SER A 65 -11.70 5.85 -5.70
CA SER A 65 -12.52 4.70 -6.07
C SER A 65 -13.87 4.72 -5.33
N GLY A 66 -14.26 5.85 -4.73
CA GLY A 66 -15.32 6.03 -3.75
C GLY A 66 -15.00 5.35 -2.42
N LYS A 67 -14.02 4.44 -2.40
CA LYS A 67 -13.73 3.50 -1.31
C LYS A 67 -13.34 4.24 -0.04
N LYS A 68 -14.16 4.08 0.98
CA LYS A 68 -13.93 4.62 2.33
C LYS A 68 -13.42 3.51 3.25
N TYR A 69 -12.62 3.89 4.25
CA TYR A 69 -12.08 2.94 5.23
C TYR A 69 -13.20 2.23 6.02
N GLU A 70 -14.33 2.91 6.24
CA GLU A 70 -15.51 2.39 6.91
C GLU A 70 -16.24 1.30 6.12
N GLU A 71 -16.00 1.21 4.81
CA GLU A 71 -16.64 0.23 3.91
C GLU A 71 -15.79 -1.04 3.78
N ILE A 72 -14.60 -1.08 4.39
CA ILE A 72 -13.74 -2.25 4.41
C ILE A 72 -14.45 -3.37 5.17
N ARG A 73 -14.63 -4.51 4.50
CA ARG A 73 -15.23 -5.72 5.08
C ARG A 73 -14.18 -6.77 5.42
N ARG A 74 -13.10 -6.81 4.65
CA ARG A 74 -12.08 -7.85 4.76
C ARG A 74 -10.71 -7.32 4.37
N ILE A 75 -9.68 -7.77 5.06
CA ILE A 75 -8.29 -7.59 4.64
C ILE A 75 -7.60 -8.93 4.65
N LYS A 76 -6.97 -9.28 3.53
CA LYS A 76 -6.11 -10.45 3.43
C LYS A 76 -4.70 -9.99 3.07
N ALA A 77 -3.75 -10.23 3.95
CA ALA A 77 -2.35 -9.87 3.77
C ALA A 77 -1.51 -11.13 3.70
N SER A 78 -0.61 -11.21 2.72
CA SER A 78 0.31 -12.34 2.56
C SER A 78 1.73 -11.82 2.39
N ILE A 79 2.69 -12.51 3.00
CA ILE A 79 4.12 -12.35 2.74
C ILE A 79 4.72 -13.75 2.59
N GLY A 80 5.51 -13.94 1.54
CA GLY A 80 6.12 -15.21 1.21
C GLY A 80 7.58 -15.06 0.82
N HIS A 81 8.35 -16.12 1.08
CA HIS A 81 9.77 -16.20 0.79
C HIS A 81 9.99 -17.17 -0.37
N HIS A 82 10.70 -16.71 -1.41
CA HIS A 82 10.90 -17.49 -2.64
C HIS A 82 11.50 -18.88 -2.39
N CYS A 83 12.43 -18.97 -1.43
CA CYS A 83 13.20 -20.18 -1.16
C CYS A 83 12.66 -21.01 0.01
N ASP A 84 11.74 -20.46 0.81
CA ASP A 84 11.19 -21.15 1.97
C ASP A 84 9.70 -20.87 2.12
N SER A 85 8.93 -21.68 1.40
CA SER A 85 7.48 -21.64 1.44
C SER A 85 6.88 -22.03 2.80
N SER A 86 7.67 -22.62 3.72
CA SER A 86 7.23 -22.83 5.10
C SER A 86 7.12 -21.52 5.89
N LEU A 87 7.82 -20.46 5.44
CA LEU A 87 7.76 -19.12 6.01
C LEU A 87 6.66 -18.25 5.39
N ASN A 88 5.88 -18.77 4.45
CA ASN A 88 4.76 -18.01 3.89
C ASN A 88 3.70 -17.78 4.96
N VAL A 89 3.39 -16.52 5.26
CA VAL A 89 2.37 -16.12 6.22
C VAL A 89 1.20 -15.48 5.48
N CYS A 90 -0.01 -15.89 5.81
CA CYS A 90 -1.26 -15.31 5.33
C CYS A 90 -2.17 -14.98 6.51
N VAL A 91 -2.54 -13.71 6.63
CA VAL A 91 -3.48 -13.22 7.64
C VAL A 91 -4.73 -12.71 6.96
N GLU A 92 -5.88 -13.16 7.40
CA GLU A 92 -7.19 -12.73 6.95
C GLU A 92 -7.97 -12.17 8.12
N ILE A 93 -8.37 -10.90 8.03
CA ILE A 93 -9.17 -10.18 9.01
C ILE A 93 -10.52 -9.92 8.35
N ASP A 94 -11.54 -10.64 8.79
CA ASP A 94 -12.93 -10.48 8.38
C ASP A 94 -13.67 -9.66 9.45
N LEU A 95 -14.03 -8.43 9.09
CA LEU A 95 -14.67 -7.47 9.99
C LEU A 95 -16.19 -7.68 10.08
N ILE A 96 -16.76 -8.48 9.19
CA ILE A 96 -18.20 -8.83 9.20
C ILE A 96 -18.41 -10.06 10.06
N ALA A 97 -17.57 -11.09 9.86
CA ALA A 97 -17.55 -12.28 10.70
C ALA A 97 -16.84 -12.08 12.04
N CYS A 98 -16.22 -10.90 12.26
CA CYS A 98 -15.42 -10.57 13.44
C CYS A 98 -14.36 -11.63 13.74
N ARG A 99 -13.65 -12.09 12.71
CA ARG A 99 -12.69 -13.20 12.79
C ARG A 99 -11.34 -12.81 12.20
N VAL A 100 -10.28 -13.24 12.87
CA VAL A 100 -8.91 -13.17 12.36
C VAL A 100 -8.39 -14.59 12.20
N SER A 101 -7.99 -14.93 10.98
CA SER A 101 -7.38 -16.20 10.64
C SER A 101 -5.91 -15.95 10.25
N TRP A 102 -4.99 -16.67 10.86
CA TRP A 102 -3.55 -16.60 10.58
C TRP A 102 -3.09 -17.98 10.14
N ASN A 103 -2.37 -18.05 9.02
CA ASN A 103 -1.88 -19.30 8.46
C ASN A 103 -0.40 -19.16 8.10
N GLN A 104 0.37 -20.22 8.34
CA GLN A 104 1.76 -20.30 7.94
C GLN A 104 2.08 -21.62 7.24
N GLY A 105 2.97 -21.52 6.25
CA GLY A 105 3.60 -22.62 5.55
C GLY A 105 2.82 -23.15 4.35
N LEU A 106 3.41 -24.12 3.66
CA LEU A 106 2.76 -24.83 2.57
C LEU A 106 1.46 -25.47 3.07
N TYR A 107 0.36 -25.24 2.35
CA TYR A 107 -0.96 -25.79 2.68
C TYR A 107 -1.51 -25.43 4.09
N LYS A 108 -1.08 -24.32 4.70
CA LYS A 108 -1.54 -23.89 6.03
C LYS A 108 -1.20 -24.88 7.16
N GLN A 109 0.02 -25.43 7.14
CA GLN A 109 0.54 -26.33 8.18
C GLN A 109 0.26 -25.84 9.60
N VAL A 110 0.37 -24.53 9.82
CA VAL A 110 -0.07 -23.89 11.06
C VAL A 110 -1.23 -22.96 10.74
N SER A 111 -2.38 -23.19 11.37
CA SER A 111 -3.52 -22.29 11.29
C SER A 111 -3.97 -21.91 12.70
N PHE A 112 -4.38 -20.65 12.85
CA PHE A 112 -4.89 -20.12 14.09
C PHE A 112 -6.05 -19.19 13.77
N GLU A 113 -7.10 -19.25 14.59
CA GLU A 113 -8.22 -18.34 14.49
C GLU A 113 -8.53 -17.74 15.85
N LYS A 114 -8.87 -16.45 15.85
CA LYS A 114 -9.36 -15.73 17.03
C LYS A 114 -10.48 -14.76 16.65
N PRO A 115 -11.39 -14.46 17.58
CA PRO A 115 -12.30 -13.35 17.39
C PRO A 115 -11.57 -12.00 17.47
N ILE A 116 -12.15 -10.98 16.85
CA ILE A 116 -11.82 -9.57 17.05
C ILE A 116 -13.06 -8.84 17.55
N ASP A 117 -12.92 -8.10 18.65
CA ASP A 117 -14.02 -7.28 19.17
C ASP A 117 -14.21 -5.98 18.36
N ALA A 118 -15.38 -5.37 18.49
CA ALA A 118 -15.75 -4.17 17.73
C ALA A 118 -14.83 -2.96 18.01
N ALA A 119 -14.31 -2.81 19.23
CA ALA A 119 -13.43 -1.69 19.58
C ALA A 119 -12.05 -1.88 18.93
N SER A 120 -11.52 -3.10 18.96
CA SER A 120 -10.28 -3.49 18.27
C SER A 120 -10.42 -3.36 16.76
N ALA A 121 -11.55 -3.78 16.17
CA ALA A 121 -11.85 -3.61 14.75
C ALA A 121 -11.89 -2.13 14.34
N LYS A 122 -12.54 -1.27 15.13
CA LYS A 122 -12.57 0.18 14.89
C LYS A 122 -11.17 0.79 14.93
N LYS A 123 -10.38 0.47 15.97
CA LYS A 123 -8.98 0.92 16.08
C LYS A 123 -8.14 0.44 14.90
N PHE A 124 -8.34 -0.79 14.44
CA PHE A 124 -7.67 -1.34 13.27
C PHE A 124 -7.95 -0.50 12.01
N ILE A 125 -9.22 -0.18 11.74
CA ILE A 125 -9.61 0.70 10.62
C ILE A 125 -9.00 2.09 10.73
N GLU A 126 -9.00 2.70 11.92
CA GLU A 126 -8.38 4.01 12.16
C GLU A 126 -6.86 3.98 11.89
N ARG A 127 -6.18 2.90 12.29
CA ARG A 127 -4.75 2.71 12.04
C ARG A 127 -4.44 2.50 10.56
N LEU A 128 -5.26 1.74 9.83
CA LEU A 128 -5.13 1.63 8.38
C LEU A 128 -5.25 2.98 7.67
N ARG A 129 -6.17 3.84 8.15
CA ARG A 129 -6.30 5.21 7.65
C ARG A 129 -5.06 6.04 7.92
N GLN A 130 -4.48 5.95 9.12
CA GLN A 130 -3.23 6.64 9.45
C GLN A 130 -2.06 6.16 8.58
N LEU A 131 -2.02 4.88 8.24
CA LEU A 131 -1.03 4.29 7.32
C LEU A 131 -1.35 4.52 5.85
N ARG A 132 -2.52 5.11 5.56
CA ARG A 132 -2.99 5.49 4.23
C ARG A 132 -2.99 4.33 3.23
N VAL A 133 -3.28 3.11 3.71
CA VAL A 133 -3.16 1.87 2.92
C VAL A 133 -3.92 1.94 1.60
N LEU A 134 -5.11 2.56 1.56
CA LEU A 134 -5.89 2.67 0.32
C LEU A 134 -5.17 3.48 -0.78
N ASN A 135 -4.33 4.45 -0.39
CA ASN A 135 -3.61 5.36 -1.27
C ASN A 135 -2.26 4.79 -1.75
N TRP A 136 -1.82 3.65 -1.21
CA TRP A 136 -0.61 2.98 -1.69
C TRP A 136 -0.71 2.63 -3.18
N GLY A 137 0.42 2.62 -3.88
CA GLY A 137 0.51 2.12 -5.25
C GLY A 137 0.03 0.67 -5.38
N GLN A 138 -0.28 0.25 -6.61
CA GLN A 138 -0.70 -1.13 -6.87
C GLN A 138 0.49 -2.11 -6.79
N ARG A 139 1.68 -1.69 -7.23
CA ARG A 139 2.88 -2.52 -7.30
C ARG A 139 4.11 -1.80 -6.74
N TYR A 140 4.96 -2.56 -6.04
CA TYR A 140 6.25 -2.15 -5.50
C TYR A 140 7.28 -3.23 -5.81
N ASP A 141 7.99 -3.10 -6.93
CA ASP A 141 8.88 -4.15 -7.42
C ASP A 141 10.32 -3.63 -7.53
N ASN A 142 11.26 -4.36 -6.93
CA ASN A 142 12.69 -4.16 -7.11
C ASN A 142 13.29 -5.37 -7.86
N PRO A 143 13.49 -5.26 -9.18
CA PRO A 143 14.02 -6.36 -9.99
C PRO A 143 15.52 -6.62 -9.74
N GLY A 144 16.22 -5.77 -8.99
CA GLY A 144 17.64 -5.94 -8.66
C GLY A 144 17.92 -6.95 -7.56
N VAL A 145 16.88 -7.55 -6.97
CA VAL A 145 16.97 -8.56 -5.90
C VAL A 145 16.35 -9.86 -6.41
N LEU A 146 17.15 -10.93 -6.47
CA LEU A 146 16.77 -12.22 -7.04
C LEU A 146 16.13 -13.16 -6.02
N ASP A 147 16.59 -13.13 -4.77
CA ASP A 147 16.08 -13.89 -3.64
C ASP A 147 15.53 -12.96 -2.57
N GLY A 148 14.24 -13.03 -2.31
CA GLY A 148 13.64 -12.23 -1.26
C GLY A 148 12.18 -12.54 -1.07
N THR A 149 11.40 -11.50 -0.82
CA THR A 149 10.01 -11.62 -0.41
C THR A 149 9.08 -11.14 -1.50
N GLN A 150 7.94 -11.81 -1.55
CA GLN A 150 6.78 -11.38 -2.30
C GLN A 150 5.65 -11.14 -1.33
N TRP A 151 4.93 -10.05 -1.51
CA TRP A 151 3.81 -9.71 -0.64
C TRP A 151 2.60 -9.25 -1.43
N SER A 152 1.44 -9.45 -0.83
CA SER A 152 0.16 -8.98 -1.36
C SER A 152 -0.78 -8.55 -0.24
N ILE A 153 -1.60 -7.54 -0.52
CA ILE A 153 -2.70 -7.09 0.32
C ILE A 153 -3.94 -7.02 -0.57
N GLU A 154 -4.97 -7.76 -0.18
CA GLU A 154 -6.32 -7.64 -0.73
C GLU A 154 -7.20 -6.91 0.28
N VAL A 155 -7.78 -5.78 -0.11
CA VAL A 155 -8.76 -5.02 0.69
C VAL A 155 -10.13 -5.16 0.04
N GLY A 156 -11.06 -5.82 0.73
CA GLY A 156 -12.42 -6.12 0.24
C GLY A 156 -13.48 -5.12 0.70
N PHE A 157 -14.35 -4.71 -0.23
CA PHE A 157 -15.44 -3.75 -0.06
C PHE A 157 -16.77 -4.36 -0.50
N GLY A 158 -17.10 -5.55 0.01
CA GLY A 158 -18.21 -6.36 -0.52
C GLY A 158 -17.74 -7.21 -1.70
N GLU A 159 -18.36 -7.05 -2.86
CA GLU A 159 -18.05 -7.86 -4.06
C GLU A 159 -16.78 -7.43 -4.79
N VAL A 160 -16.26 -6.23 -4.48
CA VAL A 160 -15.05 -5.70 -5.10
C VAL A 160 -13.86 -5.71 -4.15
N CYS A 161 -12.68 -6.00 -4.68
CA CYS A 161 -11.42 -5.95 -3.95
C CYS A 161 -10.44 -4.96 -4.60
N THR A 162 -9.62 -4.30 -3.79
CA THR A 162 -8.39 -3.64 -4.26
C THR A 162 -7.21 -4.53 -3.89
N VAL A 163 -6.37 -4.83 -4.87
CA VAL A 163 -5.14 -5.61 -4.65
C VAL A 163 -3.93 -4.70 -4.74
N LYS A 164 -2.99 -4.90 -3.83
CA LYS A 164 -1.68 -4.25 -3.79
C LYS A 164 -0.64 -5.32 -3.57
N GLY A 165 0.58 -5.13 -4.07
CA GLY A 165 1.63 -6.10 -3.84
C GLY A 165 2.99 -5.61 -4.26
N GLY A 166 3.99 -6.46 -4.05
CA GLY A 166 5.35 -6.14 -4.42
C GLY A 166 6.28 -7.34 -4.33
N SER A 167 7.46 -7.14 -4.89
CA SER A 167 8.58 -8.06 -4.87
C SER A 167 9.81 -7.26 -4.46
N ASN A 168 10.34 -7.53 -3.27
CA ASN A 168 11.57 -6.89 -2.75
C ASN A 168 11.54 -5.35 -2.63
N ALA A 169 10.38 -4.73 -2.79
CA ALA A 169 10.14 -3.31 -2.54
C ALA A 169 8.81 -3.11 -1.83
N TYR A 170 8.71 -2.02 -1.07
CA TYR A 170 7.62 -1.81 -0.13
C TYR A 170 7.24 -0.32 -0.05
N PRO A 171 5.98 -0.01 0.27
CA PRO A 171 5.58 1.33 0.66
C PRO A 171 6.35 1.83 1.89
N LYS A 172 6.47 3.15 2.02
CA LYS A 172 7.17 3.77 3.15
C LYS A 172 6.59 3.36 4.51
N GLU A 173 5.28 3.15 4.58
CA GLU A 173 4.54 2.79 5.80
C GLU A 173 4.46 1.27 6.03
N TRP A 174 5.17 0.45 5.24
CA TRP A 174 5.10 -1.02 5.27
C TRP A 174 5.35 -1.61 6.66
N ASP A 175 6.41 -1.18 7.35
CA ASP A 175 6.72 -1.68 8.70
C ASP A 175 5.62 -1.35 9.71
N GLY A 176 4.92 -0.23 9.51
CA GLY A 176 3.77 0.16 10.33
C GLY A 176 2.57 -0.76 10.08
N PHE A 177 2.36 -1.15 8.82
CA PHE A 177 1.33 -2.11 8.45
C PHE A 177 1.64 -3.52 8.99
N CYS A 178 2.87 -4.01 8.86
CA CYS A 178 3.23 -5.34 9.38
C CYS A 178 3.01 -5.44 10.90
N ARG A 179 3.40 -4.40 11.65
CA ARG A 179 3.12 -4.29 13.09
C ARG A 179 1.62 -4.30 13.38
N LEU A 180 0.83 -3.54 12.62
CA LEU A 180 -0.62 -3.51 12.79
C LEU A 180 -1.26 -4.90 12.59
N ILE A 181 -0.85 -5.62 11.54
CA ILE A 181 -1.34 -6.98 11.27
C ILE A 181 -0.93 -7.93 12.40
N GLN A 182 0.32 -7.83 12.86
CA GLN A 182 0.83 -8.63 13.98
C GLN A 182 0.04 -8.38 15.27
N ASP A 183 -0.24 -7.12 15.60
CA ASP A 183 -0.99 -6.74 16.82
C ASP A 183 -2.40 -7.34 16.81
N VAL A 184 -3.07 -7.30 15.66
CA VAL A 184 -4.43 -7.85 15.51
C VAL A 184 -4.42 -9.38 15.53
N ALA A 185 -3.50 -10.00 14.78
CA ALA A 185 -3.38 -11.46 14.71
C ALA A 185 -2.84 -12.09 16.01
N GLY A 186 -2.08 -11.33 16.81
CA GLY A 186 -1.33 -11.85 17.94
C GLY A 186 -0.18 -12.78 17.54
N ARG A 187 0.25 -12.73 16.28
CA ARG A 187 1.30 -13.58 15.69
C ARG A 187 2.13 -12.80 14.67
N PRO A 188 3.39 -13.17 14.43
CA PRO A 188 4.25 -12.45 13.50
C PRO A 188 3.68 -12.37 12.07
N PHE A 189 3.92 -11.24 11.41
CA PHE A 189 3.69 -11.04 9.98
C PHE A 189 4.95 -10.38 9.38
N LYS A 190 5.90 -11.22 8.95
CA LYS A 190 7.19 -10.85 8.37
C LYS A 190 7.79 -12.04 7.64
#